data_AF-A0A6N8G6Z0-F1
#
_entry.id   AF-A0A6N8G6Z0-F1
#
_cell.length_a   1.000
_cell.length_b   1.000
_cell.length_c   1.000
_cell.angle_alpha   90.00
_cell.angle_beta   90.00
_cell.angle_gamma   90.00
#
_symmetry.space_group_name_H-M   'P 1'
#
loop_
_entity.id
_entity.type
_entity.pdbx_description
1 polymer ?
#
loop_
_entity_poly.entity_id
_entity_poly.type
_entity_poly.pdbx_seq_one_letter_code
_entity_poly.pdbx_strand_id
1 'polypeptide(L)'
;MWMVLLFVNPLTISLVAATLLAVAWLVARLLYRRPRPTVQWARICLGCAAVLFFAVLVQPANAGWAAAGERGTRFEVNPLAGYMEEFSPTDSFVIETAEGRSVYFNGREDLTHKQTREIAKEKDSGTGYFAYRFEVDGEAVWLDGSGKPLGGRETDFLKQNGVYYTNPDDYLDSTDGDGSATLVVEELITNLLLFVPVGIAAAAAFAPLILRFFTGTLLSLAIEASQLVIGTGGVAGTGDVLVNTTGGVLGAASVVGFYALTARRHDAPALAERAR
;
A
#
# COMPACT_ATOMS: atom_id res chain seq x y z
N MET A 1 -6.13 2.93 4.48
CA MET A 1 -4.75 3.18 4.02
C MET A 1 -4.64 4.50 3.26
N TRP A 2 -5.56 4.78 2.32
CA TRP A 2 -5.61 5.98 1.49
C TRP A 2 -5.40 7.34 2.18
N MET A 3 -5.92 7.56 3.39
CA MET A 3 -5.68 8.82 4.12
C MET A 3 -4.22 9.04 4.52
N VAL A 4 -3.41 7.99 4.64
CA VAL A 4 -1.98 8.10 4.97
C VAL A 4 -1.17 8.54 3.75
N LEU A 5 -1.55 8.09 2.55
CA LEU A 5 -0.87 8.43 1.29
C LEU A 5 -0.85 9.94 1.04
N LEU A 6 -1.91 10.66 1.45
CA LEU A 6 -1.97 12.13 1.39
C LEU A 6 -0.85 12.85 2.17
N PHE A 7 -0.21 12.16 3.11
CA PHE A 7 0.91 12.70 3.89
C PHE A 7 2.27 12.11 3.48
N VAL A 8 2.31 11.23 2.49
CA VAL A 8 3.55 10.67 1.97
C VAL A 8 4.15 11.69 1.01
N ASN A 9 5.26 12.31 1.42
CA ASN A 9 6.03 13.23 0.60
C ASN A 9 7.51 13.10 0.96
N PRO A 10 8.44 13.66 0.16
CA PRO A 10 9.87 13.48 0.40
C PRO A 10 10.33 13.90 1.80
N LEU A 11 9.69 14.91 2.40
CA LEU A 11 10.03 15.39 3.75
C LEU A 11 9.58 14.38 4.81
N THR A 12 8.34 13.90 4.76
CA THR A 12 7.83 12.92 5.74
C THR A 12 8.58 11.59 5.63
N ILE A 13 8.88 11.12 4.42
CA ILE A 13 9.72 9.94 4.17
C ILE A 13 11.11 10.12 4.81
N SER A 14 11.75 11.26 4.58
CA SER A 14 13.09 11.55 5.13
C SER A 14 13.11 11.58 6.65
N LEU A 15 12.10 12.21 7.28
CA LEU A 15 11.97 12.28 8.73
C LEU A 15 11.73 10.90 9.35
N VAL A 16 10.87 10.09 8.73
CA VAL A 16 10.61 8.71 9.16
C VAL A 16 11.89 7.87 9.04
N ALA A 17 12.57 7.92 7.89
CA ALA A 17 13.81 7.19 7.67
C ALA A 17 14.92 7.57 8.68
N ALA A 18 15.11 8.87 8.93
CA ALA A 18 16.07 9.35 9.92
C ALA A 18 15.72 8.87 11.35
N THR A 19 14.43 8.90 11.70
CA THR A 19 13.94 8.40 12.99
C THR A 19 14.19 6.90 13.14
N LEU A 20 13.90 6.11 12.11
CA LEU A 20 14.13 4.66 12.10
C LEU A 20 15.62 4.32 12.25
N LEU A 21 16.52 5.07 11.58
CA LEU A 21 17.97 4.91 11.74
C LEU A 21 18.43 5.24 13.16
N ALA A 22 17.91 6.31 13.76
CA ALA A 22 18.22 6.68 15.14
C ALA A 22 17.74 5.60 16.14
N VAL A 23 16.55 5.04 15.92
CA VAL A 23 16.01 3.91 16.70
C VAL A 23 16.90 2.67 16.53
N ALA A 24 17.28 2.31 15.31
CA ALA A 24 18.17 1.17 15.06
C ALA A 24 19.51 1.30 15.79
N TRP A 25 20.12 2.49 15.75
CA TRP A 25 21.34 2.79 16.50
C TRP A 25 21.14 2.67 18.01
N LEU A 26 20.04 3.21 18.54
CA LEU A 26 19.72 3.12 19.97
C LEU A 26 19.55 1.67 20.41
N VAL A 27 18.81 0.87 19.65
CA VAL A 27 18.60 -0.56 19.89
C VAL A 27 19.93 -1.31 19.89
N ALA A 28 20.81 -1.06 18.91
CA ALA A 28 22.14 -1.65 18.87
C ALA A 28 22.97 -1.31 20.12
N ARG A 29 22.93 -0.05 20.56
CA ARG A 29 23.62 0.40 21.79
C ARG A 29 23.05 -0.23 23.05
N LEU A 30 21.73 -0.41 23.13
CA LEU A 30 21.06 -1.07 24.24
C LEU A 30 21.35 -2.57 24.26
N LEU A 31 21.39 -3.23 23.11
CA LEU A 31 21.81 -4.64 23.00
C LEU A 31 23.22 -4.84 23.54
N TYR A 32 24.14 -3.93 23.22
CA TYR A 32 25.51 -3.99 23.73
C TYR A 32 25.57 -3.80 25.25
N ARG A 33 24.85 -2.81 25.80
CA ARG A 33 24.91 -2.46 27.22
C ARG A 33 24.07 -3.36 28.13
N ARG A 34 22.92 -3.82 27.64
CA ARG A 34 21.87 -4.51 28.41
C ARG A 34 21.18 -5.56 27.53
N PRO A 35 21.88 -6.65 27.13
CA PRO A 35 21.36 -7.59 26.14
C PRO A 35 20.07 -8.28 26.58
N ARG A 36 20.03 -8.83 27.80
CA ARG A 36 18.87 -9.59 28.31
C ARG A 36 17.55 -8.80 28.31
N PRO A 37 17.44 -7.63 28.96
CA PRO A 37 16.19 -6.88 28.95
C PRO A 37 15.84 -6.38 27.55
N THR A 38 16.83 -5.99 26.74
CA THR A 38 16.59 -5.50 25.37
C THR A 38 15.97 -6.60 24.49
N VAL A 39 16.49 -7.82 24.56
CA VAL A 39 15.95 -8.99 23.85
C VAL A 39 14.50 -9.26 24.28
N GLN A 40 14.20 -9.22 25.58
CA GLN A 40 12.85 -9.45 26.09
C GLN A 40 11.86 -8.41 25.59
N TRP A 41 12.21 -7.12 25.70
CA TRP A 41 11.36 -6.04 25.20
C TRP A 41 11.17 -6.12 23.69
N ALA A 42 12.22 -6.42 22.93
CA ALA A 42 12.12 -6.59 21.48
C ALA A 42 11.14 -7.70 21.09
N ARG A 43 11.13 -8.83 21.82
CA ARG A 43 10.17 -9.92 21.60
C ARG A 43 8.73 -9.49 21.91
N ILE A 44 8.52 -8.75 22.99
CA ILE A 44 7.20 -8.21 23.35
C ILE A 44 6.72 -7.24 22.26
N CYS A 45 7.56 -6.28 21.86
CA CYS A 45 7.24 -5.33 20.80
C CYS A 45 6.93 -6.03 19.48
N LEU A 46 7.72 -7.05 19.11
CA LEU A 46 7.50 -7.82 17.88
C LEU A 46 6.19 -8.61 17.94
N GLY A 47 5.87 -9.23 19.08
CA GLY A 47 4.59 -9.91 19.28
C GLY A 47 3.39 -8.96 19.18
N CYS A 48 3.46 -7.80 19.84
CA CYS A 48 2.44 -6.76 19.75
C CYS A 48 2.29 -6.23 18.32
N ALA A 49 3.42 -5.95 17.65
CA ALA A 49 3.42 -5.49 16.27
C ALA A 49 2.78 -6.53 15.34
N ALA A 50 3.13 -7.82 15.47
CA ALA A 50 2.49 -8.87 14.69
C ALA A 50 0.97 -8.86 14.87
N VAL A 51 0.47 -8.85 16.12
CA VAL A 51 -0.98 -8.79 16.39
C VAL A 51 -1.63 -7.56 15.75
N LEU A 52 -1.02 -6.38 15.85
CA LEU A 52 -1.54 -5.15 15.25
C LEU A 52 -1.54 -5.22 13.72
N PHE A 53 -0.48 -5.75 13.11
CA PHE A 53 -0.40 -5.94 11.66
C PHE A 53 -1.50 -6.89 11.18
N PHE A 54 -1.73 -8.01 11.88
CA PHE A 54 -2.84 -8.91 11.57
C PHE A 54 -4.20 -8.20 11.70
N ALA A 55 -4.43 -7.47 12.79
CA ALA A 55 -5.69 -6.79 13.02
C ALA A 55 -6.01 -5.73 11.95
N VAL A 56 -5.00 -5.03 11.45
CA VAL A 56 -5.16 -3.93 10.50
C VAL A 56 -5.12 -4.42 9.05
N LEU A 57 -4.18 -5.29 8.69
CA LEU A 57 -3.91 -5.64 7.29
C LEU A 57 -4.74 -6.82 6.79
N VAL A 58 -5.18 -7.72 7.67
CA VAL A 58 -6.02 -8.87 7.25
C VAL A 58 -7.49 -8.47 7.05
N GLN A 59 -7.92 -7.33 7.60
CA GLN A 59 -9.30 -6.87 7.46
C GLN A 59 -9.63 -6.58 5.98
N PRO A 60 -10.78 -7.08 5.44
CA PRO A 60 -11.21 -6.76 4.09
C PRO A 60 -11.29 -5.25 3.85
N ALA A 61 -10.59 -4.77 2.82
CA ALA A 61 -10.57 -3.36 2.47
C ALA A 61 -12.00 -2.87 2.19
N ASN A 62 -12.38 -1.78 2.86
CA ASN A 62 -13.62 -1.00 2.65
C ASN A 62 -14.95 -1.65 3.05
N ALA A 63 -14.99 -2.96 3.35
CA ALA A 63 -16.25 -3.65 3.68
C ALA A 63 -16.25 -4.30 5.08
N GLY A 64 -15.08 -4.34 5.74
CA GLY A 64 -14.95 -4.96 7.05
C GLY A 64 -15.21 -6.46 7.05
N TRP A 65 -15.30 -7.06 8.23
CA TRP A 65 -15.43 -8.51 8.39
C TRP A 65 -16.72 -9.11 7.81
N ALA A 66 -17.74 -8.28 7.57
CA ALA A 66 -19.00 -8.73 6.99
C ALA A 66 -18.85 -9.23 5.54
N ALA A 67 -17.85 -8.72 4.80
CA ALA A 67 -17.60 -9.12 3.41
C ALA A 67 -16.58 -10.26 3.26
N ALA A 68 -16.16 -10.89 4.36
CA ALA A 68 -15.26 -12.03 4.31
C ALA A 68 -15.90 -13.19 3.54
N GLY A 69 -15.22 -13.69 2.51
CA GLY A 69 -15.68 -14.82 1.69
C GLY A 69 -16.66 -14.46 0.56
N GLU A 70 -17.08 -13.20 0.45
CA GLU A 70 -18.00 -12.77 -0.61
C GLU A 70 -17.27 -12.41 -1.93
N ARG A 71 -15.96 -12.20 -1.87
CA ARG A 71 -15.15 -11.77 -3.02
C ARG A 71 -14.12 -12.84 -3.40
N GLY A 72 -14.03 -13.12 -4.69
CA GLY A 72 -12.99 -14.01 -5.21
C GLY A 72 -11.61 -13.40 -5.03
N THR A 73 -10.72 -14.10 -4.34
CA THR A 73 -9.31 -13.72 -4.22
C THR A 73 -8.55 -14.12 -5.48
N ARG A 74 -7.77 -13.20 -6.03
CA ARG A 74 -6.85 -13.48 -7.13
C ARG A 74 -5.44 -13.61 -6.56
N PHE A 75 -4.70 -14.62 -7.03
CA PHE A 75 -3.31 -14.79 -6.70
C PHE A 75 -2.45 -14.24 -7.83
N GLU A 76 -1.58 -13.30 -7.51
CA GLU A 76 -0.73 -12.63 -8.48
C GLU A 76 0.75 -12.96 -8.26
N VAL A 77 1.34 -13.63 -9.26
CA VAL A 77 2.74 -14.08 -9.20
C VAL A 77 3.72 -13.00 -9.62
N ASN A 78 3.32 -12.11 -10.53
CA ASN A 78 4.19 -11.05 -11.01
C ASN A 78 4.23 -9.93 -9.94
N PRO A 79 5.38 -9.69 -9.28
CA PRO A 79 5.48 -8.73 -8.19
C PRO A 79 5.27 -7.29 -8.66
N LEU A 80 5.31 -7.06 -9.97
CA LEU A 80 5.04 -5.77 -10.59
C LEU A 80 3.64 -5.66 -11.16
N ALA A 81 2.88 -6.75 -11.29
CA ALA A 81 1.64 -6.71 -12.05
C ALA A 81 0.55 -5.87 -11.35
N GLY A 82 0.37 -5.96 -10.04
CA GLY A 82 -0.53 -5.05 -9.31
C GLY A 82 -0.17 -3.58 -9.50
N TYR A 83 1.13 -3.26 -9.53
CA TYR A 83 1.59 -1.90 -9.83
C TYR A 83 1.38 -1.52 -11.31
N MET A 84 1.59 -2.45 -12.24
CA MET A 84 1.38 -2.29 -13.69
C MET A 84 -0.10 -2.22 -14.11
N GLU A 85 -1.01 -2.87 -13.38
CA GLU A 85 -2.45 -2.76 -13.56
C GLU A 85 -2.94 -1.38 -13.14
N GLU A 86 -2.38 -0.79 -12.08
CA GLU A 86 -2.69 0.60 -11.68
C GLU A 86 -2.19 1.63 -12.72
N PHE A 87 -1.18 1.27 -13.53
CA PHE A 87 -0.75 2.03 -14.71
C PHE A 87 -1.60 1.78 -15.96
N SER A 88 -2.46 0.76 -15.98
CA SER A 88 -3.35 0.48 -17.11
C SER A 88 -4.71 1.12 -16.85
N PRO A 89 -5.16 2.10 -17.66
CA PRO A 89 -6.44 2.80 -17.45
C PRO A 89 -7.70 1.93 -17.61
N THR A 90 -7.57 0.62 -17.68
CA THR A 90 -8.61 -0.34 -18.07
C THR A 90 -9.62 -0.69 -16.97
N ASP A 91 -9.47 -0.18 -15.75
CA ASP A 91 -10.38 -0.54 -14.66
C ASP A 91 -11.74 0.13 -14.80
N SER A 92 -12.76 -0.71 -14.97
CA SER A 92 -14.15 -0.29 -14.87
C SER A 92 -14.65 -0.48 -13.45
N PHE A 93 -15.11 0.57 -12.77
CA PHE A 93 -15.59 0.51 -11.39
C PHE A 93 -16.98 1.13 -11.22
N VAL A 94 -17.73 0.68 -10.21
CA VAL A 94 -19.08 1.18 -9.88
C VAL A 94 -18.99 1.97 -8.56
N ILE A 95 -19.49 3.21 -8.53
CA ILE A 95 -19.60 4.04 -7.31
C ILE A 95 -21.06 4.18 -6.91
N GLU A 96 -21.41 3.99 -5.65
CA GLU A 96 -22.73 4.37 -5.13
C GLU A 96 -22.71 5.82 -4.58
N THR A 97 -23.57 6.71 -5.09
CA THR A 97 -23.69 8.11 -4.65
C THR A 97 -24.34 8.21 -3.28
N ALA A 98 -24.25 9.38 -2.63
CA ALA A 98 -24.92 9.67 -1.35
C ALA A 98 -26.46 9.49 -1.40
N GLU A 99 -27.05 9.42 -2.59
CA GLU A 99 -28.47 9.16 -2.81
C GLU A 99 -28.77 7.67 -3.08
N GLY A 100 -27.81 6.78 -2.88
CA GLY A 100 -27.95 5.32 -3.08
C GLY A 100 -27.97 4.90 -4.55
N ARG A 101 -27.25 5.60 -5.44
CA ARG A 101 -27.28 5.35 -6.90
C ARG A 101 -25.93 4.94 -7.44
N SER A 102 -25.88 3.91 -8.29
CA SER A 102 -24.63 3.41 -8.88
C SER A 102 -24.18 4.18 -10.15
N VAL A 103 -22.90 4.57 -10.22
CA VAL A 103 -22.22 5.25 -11.34
C VAL A 103 -21.11 4.36 -11.86
N TYR A 104 -21.07 4.05 -13.16
CA TYR A 104 -20.13 3.09 -13.75
C TYR A 104 -19.06 3.78 -14.59
N PHE A 105 -17.81 3.69 -14.15
CA PHE A 105 -16.63 4.12 -14.88
C PHE A 105 -16.11 2.95 -15.72
N ASN A 106 -15.62 3.23 -16.92
CA ASN A 106 -14.99 2.22 -17.78
C ASN A 106 -13.94 2.90 -18.66
N GLY A 107 -12.66 2.76 -18.31
CA GLY A 107 -11.55 3.34 -19.08
C GLY A 107 -11.14 2.52 -20.30
N ARG A 108 -12.12 2.07 -21.10
CA ARG A 108 -11.83 1.49 -22.42
C ARG A 108 -11.24 2.55 -23.35
N GLU A 109 -10.33 2.11 -24.23
CA GLU A 109 -9.82 2.87 -25.38
C GLU A 109 -10.95 3.58 -26.14
N ASP A 110 -10.64 4.77 -26.70
CA ASP A 110 -11.49 5.65 -27.51
C ASP A 110 -12.73 4.94 -28.06
N LEU A 111 -13.86 5.13 -27.37
CA LEU A 111 -15.11 4.53 -27.80
C LEU A 111 -15.76 5.45 -28.82
N THR A 112 -16.15 4.89 -29.96
CA THR A 112 -16.99 5.63 -30.90
C THR A 112 -18.32 5.98 -30.22
N HIS A 113 -18.91 7.13 -30.59
CA HIS A 113 -20.26 7.53 -30.14
C HIS A 113 -21.32 6.41 -30.28
N LYS A 114 -21.12 5.48 -31.22
CA LYS A 114 -21.98 4.33 -31.45
C LYS A 114 -21.83 3.27 -30.35
N GLN A 115 -20.61 2.87 -30.00
CA GLN A 115 -20.33 1.88 -28.95
C GLN A 115 -20.83 2.36 -27.59
N THR A 116 -20.62 3.64 -27.32
CA THR A 116 -21.14 4.34 -26.15
C THR A 116 -22.67 4.20 -25.99
N ARG A 117 -23.42 4.38 -27.08
CA ARG A 117 -24.88 4.20 -27.09
C ARG A 117 -25.32 2.74 -26.99
N GLU A 118 -24.51 1.80 -27.48
CA GLU A 118 -24.80 0.37 -27.39
C GLU A 118 -24.63 -0.14 -25.95
N ILE A 119 -23.56 0.26 -25.26
CA ILE A 119 -23.33 -0.06 -23.83
C ILE A 119 -24.44 0.50 -22.95
N ALA A 120 -24.88 1.75 -23.21
CA ALA A 120 -25.98 2.38 -22.48
C ALA A 120 -27.33 1.66 -22.68
N LYS A 121 -27.53 1.01 -23.84
CA LYS A 121 -28.76 0.26 -24.14
C LYS A 121 -28.72 -1.18 -23.61
N GLU A 122 -27.55 -1.78 -23.50
CA GLU A 122 -27.37 -3.17 -23.06
C GLU A 122 -27.66 -3.34 -21.56
N LYS A 123 -27.42 -2.30 -20.75
CA LYS A 123 -27.73 -2.29 -19.31
C LYS A 123 -29.10 -1.67 -19.03
N ASP A 124 -30.15 -2.44 -19.34
CA ASP A 124 -31.53 -2.12 -18.99
C ASP A 124 -31.66 -2.03 -17.45
N SER A 125 -31.56 -0.82 -16.88
CA SER A 125 -31.56 -0.64 -15.42
C SER A 125 -32.27 0.65 -15.04
N GLY A 126 -33.35 0.48 -14.27
CA GLY A 126 -34.26 1.53 -13.85
C GLY A 126 -33.58 2.66 -13.07
N THR A 127 -34.04 3.89 -13.35
CA THR A 127 -33.98 5.09 -12.49
C THR A 127 -32.63 5.53 -11.89
N GLY A 128 -31.50 4.96 -12.29
CA GLY A 128 -30.16 5.43 -11.92
C GLY A 128 -29.59 6.45 -12.92
N TYR A 129 -28.81 7.41 -12.44
CA TYR A 129 -27.93 8.22 -13.31
C TYR A 129 -26.63 7.42 -13.52
N PHE A 130 -26.38 6.99 -14.75
CA PHE A 130 -25.17 6.25 -15.09
C PHE A 130 -24.20 7.20 -15.77
N ALA A 131 -23.29 7.81 -14.99
CA ALA A 131 -22.20 8.58 -15.54
C ALA A 131 -21.14 7.64 -16.10
N TYR A 132 -21.26 7.33 -17.38
CA TYR A 132 -20.18 6.71 -18.14
C TYR A 132 -19.21 7.79 -18.60
N ARG A 133 -17.93 7.65 -18.27
CA ARG A 133 -16.87 8.49 -18.81
C ARG A 133 -16.20 7.74 -19.97
N PHE A 134 -16.33 8.28 -21.17
CA PHE A 134 -15.65 7.81 -22.37
C PHE A 134 -14.76 8.92 -22.90
N GLU A 135 -13.62 8.54 -23.46
CA GLU A 135 -12.86 9.44 -24.32
C GLU A 135 -13.44 9.33 -25.73
N VAL A 136 -13.86 10.47 -26.28
CA VAL A 136 -14.29 10.60 -27.68
C VAL A 136 -13.53 11.78 -28.26
N ASP A 137 -12.64 11.50 -29.21
CA ASP A 137 -11.79 12.51 -29.84
C ASP A 137 -10.94 13.31 -28.82
N GLY A 138 -10.49 12.65 -27.73
CA GLY A 138 -9.68 13.27 -26.67
C GLY A 138 -10.48 14.06 -25.62
N GLU A 139 -11.80 14.11 -25.70
CA GLU A 139 -12.65 14.78 -24.71
C GLU A 139 -13.43 13.77 -23.83
N ALA A 140 -13.47 14.04 -22.52
CA ALA A 140 -14.25 13.25 -21.57
C ALA A 140 -15.75 13.55 -21.71
N VAL A 141 -16.52 12.55 -22.16
CA VAL A 141 -17.99 12.67 -22.28
C VAL A 141 -18.66 11.98 -21.09
N TRP A 142 -19.57 12.69 -20.43
CA TRP A 142 -20.39 12.19 -19.33
C TRP A 142 -21.81 11.93 -19.81
N LEU A 143 -22.36 10.74 -19.53
CA LEU A 143 -23.69 10.37 -20.00
C LEU A 143 -24.67 10.12 -18.86
N ASP A 144 -25.96 10.08 -19.15
CA ASP A 144 -27.00 9.58 -18.28
C ASP A 144 -27.32 8.10 -18.56
N GLY A 145 -28.27 7.52 -17.81
CA GLY A 145 -28.73 6.15 -18.00
C GLY A 145 -29.39 5.83 -19.33
N SER A 146 -29.68 6.85 -20.13
CA SER A 146 -30.19 6.71 -21.49
C SER A 146 -29.11 6.90 -22.56
N GLY A 147 -27.85 7.12 -22.14
CA GLY A 147 -26.73 7.41 -23.02
C GLY A 147 -26.75 8.83 -23.61
N LYS A 148 -27.49 9.76 -23.00
CA LYS A 148 -27.45 11.18 -23.40
C LYS A 148 -26.38 11.93 -22.61
N PRO A 149 -25.69 12.91 -23.22
CA PRO A 149 -24.76 13.77 -22.49
C PRO A 149 -25.43 14.43 -21.28
N LEU A 150 -24.75 14.40 -20.14
CA LEU A 150 -25.16 15.16 -18.96
C LEU A 150 -25.00 16.66 -19.26
N GLY A 151 -25.92 17.47 -18.71
CA GLY A 151 -25.80 18.91 -18.77
C GLY A 151 -24.62 19.39 -17.92
N GLY A 152 -24.18 20.64 -18.16
CA GLY A 152 -23.07 21.23 -17.41
C GLY A 152 -23.32 21.23 -15.90
N ARG A 153 -24.56 21.50 -15.47
CA ARG A 153 -24.93 21.55 -14.05
C ARG A 153 -24.87 20.18 -13.38
N GLU A 154 -25.33 19.13 -14.05
CA GLU A 154 -25.29 17.74 -13.55
C GLU A 154 -23.84 17.23 -13.52
N THR A 155 -23.05 17.61 -14.52
CA THR A 155 -21.61 17.33 -14.58
C THR A 155 -20.89 18.03 -13.42
N ASP A 156 -21.14 19.32 -13.20
CA ASP A 156 -20.57 20.09 -12.09
C ASP A 156 -21.00 19.53 -10.73
N PHE A 157 -22.26 19.09 -10.60
CA PHE A 157 -22.76 18.44 -9.40
C PHE A 157 -22.02 17.13 -9.11
N LEU A 158 -21.81 16.29 -10.13
CA LEU A 158 -21.03 15.05 -9.99
C LEU A 158 -19.54 15.33 -9.71
N LYS A 159 -18.97 16.38 -10.28
CA LYS A 159 -17.60 16.82 -9.98
C LYS A 159 -17.44 17.32 -8.54
N GLN A 160 -18.45 18.02 -8.01
CA GLN A 160 -18.41 18.58 -6.65
C GLN A 160 -18.84 17.60 -5.56
N ASN A 161 -19.76 16.68 -5.86
CA ASN A 161 -20.41 15.80 -4.88
C ASN A 161 -20.18 14.31 -5.16
N GLY A 162 -19.39 13.97 -6.17
CA GLY A 162 -18.90 12.62 -6.41
C GLY A 162 -18.05 12.13 -5.24
N VAL A 163 -18.06 10.81 -5.02
CA VAL A 163 -17.46 10.16 -3.84
C VAL A 163 -15.92 10.29 -3.78
N TYR A 164 -15.29 10.77 -4.85
CA TYR A 164 -13.87 11.04 -4.88
C TYR A 164 -13.62 12.53 -4.65
N TYR A 165 -12.86 12.82 -3.59
CA TYR A 165 -12.42 14.15 -3.14
C TYR A 165 -11.48 14.88 -4.13
N THR A 166 -11.51 14.50 -5.41
CA THR A 166 -10.69 15.02 -6.51
C THR A 166 -11.54 15.11 -7.77
N ASN A 167 -11.34 16.18 -8.54
CA ASN A 167 -12.03 16.35 -9.82
C ASN A 167 -11.56 15.24 -10.78
N PRO A 168 -12.48 14.47 -11.40
CA PRO A 168 -12.11 13.39 -12.34
C PRO A 168 -11.27 13.87 -13.54
N ASP A 169 -11.35 15.16 -13.87
CA ASP A 169 -10.49 15.77 -14.90
C ASP A 169 -9.04 15.97 -14.38
N ASP A 170 -8.83 16.17 -13.07
CA ASP A 170 -7.48 16.24 -12.48
C ASP A 170 -6.80 14.87 -12.54
N TYR A 171 -7.57 13.79 -12.46
CA TYR A 171 -7.06 12.43 -12.68
C TYR A 171 -6.56 12.27 -14.12
N LEU A 172 -7.23 12.90 -15.09
CA LEU A 172 -6.83 12.92 -16.50
C LEU A 172 -5.58 13.74 -16.78
N ASP A 173 -5.49 14.94 -16.23
CA ASP A 173 -4.27 15.75 -16.33
C ASP A 173 -3.09 15.05 -15.64
N SER A 174 -3.35 14.20 -14.63
CA SER A 174 -2.34 13.32 -14.03
C SER A 174 -2.02 12.06 -14.84
N THR A 175 -2.80 11.78 -15.90
CA THR A 175 -2.63 10.65 -16.84
C THR A 175 -1.58 10.93 -17.93
N ASP A 176 -0.99 12.13 -17.96
CA ASP A 176 0.25 12.40 -18.71
C ASP A 176 1.48 11.59 -18.17
N GLY A 177 1.27 10.67 -17.23
CA GLY A 177 2.20 9.61 -16.83
C GLY A 177 2.79 9.76 -15.43
N ASP A 178 2.68 10.94 -14.81
CA ASP A 178 3.33 11.23 -13.53
C ASP A 178 2.46 10.96 -12.29
N GLY A 179 1.12 10.99 -12.40
CA GLY A 179 0.21 10.87 -11.25
C GLY A 179 0.10 9.48 -10.63
N SER A 180 -0.22 8.48 -11.46
CA SER A 180 -0.32 7.07 -11.01
C SER A 180 1.02 6.52 -10.56
N ALA A 181 2.12 6.98 -11.19
CA ALA A 181 3.48 6.60 -10.79
C ALA A 181 3.80 7.04 -9.37
N THR A 182 3.33 8.23 -8.99
CA THR A 182 3.55 8.77 -7.67
C THR A 182 2.81 7.96 -6.60
N LEU A 183 1.53 7.63 -6.82
CA LEU A 183 0.74 6.83 -5.87
C LEU A 183 1.32 5.43 -5.64
N VAL A 184 1.70 4.73 -6.72
CA VAL A 184 2.36 3.43 -6.66
C VAL A 184 3.65 3.50 -5.84
N VAL A 185 4.47 4.52 -6.10
CA VAL A 185 5.73 4.72 -5.36
C VAL A 185 5.47 5.05 -3.89
N GLU A 186 4.45 5.85 -3.58
CA GLU A 186 4.07 6.19 -2.21
C GLU A 186 3.60 4.95 -1.43
N GLU A 187 2.80 4.08 -2.05
CA GLU A 187 2.38 2.82 -1.46
C GLU A 187 3.58 1.89 -1.21
N LEU A 188 4.44 1.70 -2.22
CA LEU A 188 5.66 0.93 -2.12
C LEU A 188 6.56 1.40 -0.96
N ILE A 189 6.79 2.72 -0.88
CA ILE A 189 7.62 3.31 0.17
C ILE A 189 6.96 3.13 1.54
N THR A 190 5.64 3.30 1.62
CA THR A 190 4.90 3.13 2.88
C THR A 190 4.99 1.69 3.38
N ASN A 191 4.72 0.70 2.52
CA ASN A 191 4.82 -0.72 2.86
C ASN A 191 6.25 -1.09 3.27
N LEU A 192 7.25 -0.60 2.55
CA LEU A 192 8.66 -0.79 2.90
C LEU A 192 8.97 -0.23 4.30
N LEU A 193 8.60 1.02 4.57
CA LEU A 193 8.89 1.69 5.85
C LEU A 193 8.14 1.06 7.03
N LEU A 194 6.93 0.53 6.81
CA LEU A 194 6.16 -0.18 7.83
C LEU A 194 6.89 -1.44 8.36
N PHE A 195 7.66 -2.12 7.52
CA PHE A 195 8.39 -3.32 7.91
C PHE A 195 9.80 -3.06 8.47
N VAL A 196 10.36 -1.85 8.32
CA VAL A 196 11.66 -1.51 8.92
C VAL A 196 11.67 -1.68 10.45
N PRO A 197 10.67 -1.19 11.23
CA PRO A 197 10.57 -1.46 12.67
C PRO A 197 10.54 -2.96 13.03
N VAL A 198 9.86 -3.78 12.21
CA VAL A 198 9.79 -5.23 12.40
C VAL A 198 11.19 -5.84 12.30
N GLY A 199 11.96 -5.43 11.28
CA GLY A 199 13.35 -5.81 11.11
C GLY A 199 14.25 -5.40 12.28
N ILE A 200 14.11 -4.15 12.74
CA ILE A 200 14.85 -3.62 13.91
C ILE A 200 14.57 -4.48 15.16
N ALA A 201 13.30 -4.77 15.44
CA ALA A 201 12.90 -5.58 16.58
C ALA A 201 13.39 -7.03 16.43
N ALA A 202 13.28 -7.63 15.24
CA ALA A 202 13.75 -8.99 14.96
C ALA A 202 15.26 -9.14 15.17
N ALA A 203 16.07 -8.16 14.74
CA ALA A 203 17.51 -8.16 14.96
C ALA A 203 17.90 -8.18 16.45
N ALA A 204 17.09 -7.55 17.30
CA ALA A 204 17.25 -7.56 18.75
C ALA A 204 16.65 -8.81 19.43
N ALA A 205 15.55 -9.35 18.90
CA ALA A 205 14.79 -10.44 19.51
C ALA A 205 15.44 -11.83 19.33
N PHE A 206 16.13 -12.04 18.21
CA PHE A 206 16.65 -13.35 17.81
C PHE A 206 18.18 -13.39 17.76
N ALA A 207 18.76 -14.50 18.24
CA ALA A 207 20.20 -14.75 18.11
C ALA A 207 20.61 -15.22 16.69
N PRO A 208 19.88 -16.17 16.05
CA PRO A 208 20.25 -16.64 14.71
C PRO A 208 20.04 -15.55 13.66
N LEU A 209 21.06 -15.29 12.81
CA LEU A 209 20.99 -14.29 11.74
C LEU A 209 19.83 -14.53 10.78
N ILE A 210 19.57 -15.80 10.44
CA ILE A 210 18.47 -16.15 9.54
C ILE A 210 17.12 -15.65 10.07
N LEU A 211 16.84 -15.82 11.36
CA LEU A 211 15.59 -15.32 11.95
C LEU A 211 15.53 -13.78 11.95
N ARG A 212 16.68 -13.09 12.13
CA ARG A 212 16.71 -11.62 12.09
C ARG A 212 16.26 -11.08 10.74
N PHE A 213 16.75 -11.68 9.65
CA PHE A 213 16.47 -11.20 8.29
C PHE A 213 15.14 -11.72 7.73
N PHE A 214 14.70 -12.92 8.11
CA PHE A 214 13.49 -13.52 7.53
C PHE A 214 12.21 -13.30 8.35
N THR A 215 12.27 -12.70 9.55
CA THR A 215 11.05 -12.44 10.35
C THR A 215 10.04 -11.56 9.59
N GLY A 216 10.51 -10.51 8.91
CA GLY A 216 9.64 -9.64 8.10
C GLY A 216 8.96 -10.42 6.97
N THR A 217 9.71 -11.26 6.25
CA THR A 217 9.18 -12.13 5.19
C THR A 217 8.13 -13.10 5.73
N LEU A 218 8.39 -13.75 6.87
CA LEU A 218 7.44 -14.68 7.47
C LEU A 218 6.14 -13.99 7.90
N LEU A 219 6.24 -12.79 8.48
CA LEU A 219 5.07 -12.01 8.85
C LEU A 219 4.27 -11.57 7.60
N SER A 220 4.95 -11.07 6.57
CA SER A 220 4.30 -10.68 5.31
C SER A 220 3.59 -11.84 4.64
N LEU A 221 4.25 -13.00 4.51
CA LEU A 221 3.65 -14.22 3.97
C LEU A 221 2.44 -14.68 4.78
N ALA A 222 2.48 -14.55 6.10
CA ALA A 222 1.38 -14.95 6.96
C ALA A 222 0.16 -14.01 6.81
N ILE A 223 0.39 -12.71 6.57
CA ILE A 223 -0.67 -11.74 6.28
C ILE A 223 -1.32 -12.06 4.92
N GLU A 224 -0.52 -12.20 3.86
CA GLU A 224 -0.99 -12.56 2.51
C GLU A 224 -1.79 -13.88 2.51
N ALA A 225 -1.24 -14.91 3.16
CA ALA A 225 -1.91 -16.20 3.27
C ALA A 225 -3.25 -16.09 4.01
N SER A 226 -3.33 -15.21 5.02
CA SER A 226 -4.57 -14.98 5.76
C SER A 226 -5.60 -14.25 4.91
N GLN A 227 -5.19 -13.22 4.16
CA GLN A 227 -6.07 -12.51 3.23
C GLN A 227 -6.60 -13.45 2.13
N LEU A 228 -5.74 -14.34 1.62
CA LEU A 228 -6.10 -15.37 0.65
C LEU A 228 -7.18 -16.31 1.20
N VAL A 229 -6.98 -16.82 2.42
CA VAL A 229 -7.90 -17.76 3.10
C VAL A 229 -9.23 -17.09 3.45
N ILE A 230 -9.20 -15.84 3.89
CA ILE A 230 -10.41 -15.09 4.29
C ILE A 230 -11.22 -14.64 3.07
N GLY A 231 -10.62 -14.57 1.88
CA GLY A 231 -11.30 -14.09 0.69
C GLY A 231 -11.68 -12.62 0.84
N THR A 232 -10.71 -11.79 1.24
CA THR A 232 -10.89 -10.35 1.47
C THR A 232 -11.24 -9.57 0.20
N GLY A 233 -11.17 -10.22 -0.97
CA GLY A 233 -11.42 -9.62 -2.27
C GLY A 233 -10.34 -8.69 -2.79
N GLY A 234 -9.14 -8.79 -2.22
CA GLY A 234 -7.94 -8.14 -2.74
C GLY A 234 -7.14 -9.05 -3.67
N VAL A 235 -6.08 -8.48 -4.22
CA VAL A 235 -5.01 -9.21 -4.90
C VAL A 235 -4.00 -9.61 -3.85
N ALA A 236 -3.83 -10.92 -3.63
CA ALA A 236 -2.73 -11.42 -2.82
C ALA A 236 -1.50 -11.51 -3.73
N GLY A 237 -0.56 -10.58 -3.55
CA GLY A 237 0.51 -10.31 -4.49
C GLY A 237 1.89 -10.66 -3.95
N THR A 238 2.77 -11.18 -4.81
CA THR A 238 4.19 -11.34 -4.48
C THR A 238 4.92 -10.00 -4.29
N GLY A 239 4.34 -8.90 -4.81
CA GLY A 239 4.86 -7.53 -4.66
C GLY A 239 4.95 -7.10 -3.20
N ASP A 240 3.86 -7.22 -2.44
CA ASP A 240 3.82 -6.83 -1.02
C ASP A 240 4.81 -7.63 -0.19
N VAL A 241 4.90 -8.94 -0.42
CA VAL A 241 5.89 -9.80 0.24
C VAL A 241 7.31 -9.32 -0.02
N LEU A 242 7.63 -8.94 -1.26
CA LEU A 242 8.95 -8.47 -1.65
C LEU A 242 9.31 -7.13 -0.98
N VAL A 243 8.37 -6.19 -1.00
CA VAL A 243 8.54 -4.83 -0.46
C VAL A 243 8.68 -4.86 1.06
N ASN A 244 7.81 -5.60 1.73
CA ASN A 244 7.83 -5.81 3.17
C ASN A 244 9.09 -6.58 3.61
N THR A 245 9.51 -7.59 2.83
CA THR A 245 10.77 -8.29 3.05
C THR A 245 11.96 -7.33 2.97
N THR A 246 11.98 -6.46 1.96
CA THR A 246 13.04 -5.46 1.78
C THR A 246 13.12 -4.52 2.99
N GLY A 247 11.98 -4.00 3.44
CA GLY A 247 11.88 -3.19 4.65
C GLY A 247 12.42 -3.91 5.90
N GLY A 248 11.99 -5.14 6.12
CA GLY A 248 12.44 -5.98 7.24
C GLY A 248 13.95 -6.26 7.20
N VAL A 249 14.51 -6.55 6.03
CA VAL A 249 15.95 -6.78 5.84
C VAL A 249 16.74 -5.50 6.12
N LEU A 250 16.31 -4.33 5.62
CA LEU A 250 16.97 -3.05 5.87
C LEU A 250 16.97 -2.70 7.36
N GLY A 251 15.84 -2.89 8.04
CA GLY A 251 15.74 -2.71 9.49
C GLY A 251 16.71 -3.60 10.26
N ALA A 252 16.76 -4.90 9.94
CA ALA A 252 17.67 -5.83 10.60
C ALA A 252 19.15 -5.52 10.32
N ALA A 253 19.48 -5.22 9.06
CA ALA A 253 20.83 -4.88 8.63
C ALA A 253 21.37 -3.64 9.36
N SER A 254 20.53 -2.61 9.53
CA SER A 254 20.93 -1.37 10.22
C SER A 254 21.35 -1.62 11.67
N VAL A 255 20.58 -2.40 12.44
CA VAL A 255 20.91 -2.76 13.83
C VAL A 255 22.20 -3.58 13.89
N VAL A 256 22.36 -4.57 13.01
CA VAL A 256 23.57 -5.42 12.96
C VAL A 256 24.80 -4.56 12.64
N GLY A 257 24.69 -3.65 11.67
CA GLY A 257 25.75 -2.72 11.30
C GLY A 257 26.16 -1.81 12.45
N PHE A 258 25.19 -1.14 13.10
CA PHE A 258 25.47 -0.28 14.26
C PHE A 258 26.05 -1.03 15.45
N TYR A 259 25.60 -2.27 15.68
CA TYR A 259 26.15 -3.12 16.74
C TYR A 259 27.62 -3.44 16.48
N ALA A 260 27.96 -3.87 15.25
CA ALA A 260 29.34 -4.16 14.86
C ALA A 260 30.26 -2.93 14.99
N LEU A 261 29.79 -1.75 14.59
CA LEU A 261 30.53 -0.49 14.75
C LEU A 261 30.76 -0.12 16.23
N THR A 262 29.78 -0.38 17.09
CA THR A 262 29.87 -0.09 18.53
C THR A 262 30.86 -1.02 19.23
N ALA A 263 30.83 -2.32 18.91
CA ALA A 263 31.75 -3.30 19.46
C ALA A 263 33.23 -2.99 19.12
N ARG A 264 33.51 -2.68 17.85
CA ARG A 264 34.87 -2.35 17.39
C ARG A 264 35.51 -1.17 18.14
N ARG A 265 34.71 -0.16 18.51
CA ARG A 265 35.22 1.01 19.25
C ARG A 265 35.63 0.69 20.68
N HIS A 266 35.01 -0.31 21.31
CA HIS A 266 35.32 -0.71 22.67
C HIS A 266 36.53 -1.63 22.78
N ASP A 267 36.80 -2.45 21.76
CA ASP A 267 37.92 -3.39 21.78
C ASP A 267 39.27 -2.75 21.36
N ALA A 268 39.23 -1.63 20.64
CA ALA A 268 40.43 -0.93 20.15
C ALA A 268 41.43 -0.50 21.26
N PRO A 269 41.01 0.05 22.42
CA PRO A 269 41.93 0.43 23.49
C PRO A 269 42.63 -0.78 24.14
N ALA A 270 41.91 -1.88 24.33
CA ALA A 270 42.46 -3.10 24.94
C ALA A 270 43.51 -3.78 24.05
N LEU A 271 43.35 -3.69 22.72
CA LEU A 271 44.36 -4.16 21.77
C LEU A 271 45.60 -3.25 21.74
N ALA A 272 45.44 -1.94 21.88
CA ALA A 272 46.55 -0.99 21.92
C ALA A 272 47.43 -1.15 23.18
N GLU A 273 46.83 -1.52 24.31
CA GLU A 273 47.56 -1.77 25.56
C GLU A 273 48.37 -3.09 25.54
N ARG A 274 47.89 -4.12 24.83
CA ARG A 274 48.64 -5.39 24.63
C ARG A 274 49.80 -5.28 23.65
N ALA A 275 49.84 -4.24 22.83
CA ALA A 275 50.88 -4.01 21.83
C ALA A 275 52.07 -3.18 22.37
N ARG A 276 51.99 -2.70 23.62
CA ARG A 276 53.04 -1.97 24.33
C ARG A 276 53.72 -2.90 25.34
#